data_AF-A0A7S2W3D7-F1
#
_entry.id   AF-A0A7S2W3D7-F1
#
_cell.length_a   1.000
_cell.length_b   1.000
_cell.length_c   1.000
_cell.angle_alpha   90.00
_cell.angle_beta   90.00
_cell.angle_gamma   90.00
#
_symmetry.space_group_name_H-M   'P 1'
#
loop_
_entity.id
_entity.type
_entity.pdbx_description
1 polymer ?
#
loop_
_entity_poly.entity_id
_entity_poly.type
_entity_poly.pdbx_seq_one_letter_code
_entity_poly.pdbx_strand_id
1 'polypeptide(L)'
;DEYKDFIVEVEQELREDPYLPVSHFHSRLYQRGYFILLPELASVASFVAARRLSGAALLEMLHDRSSVSPPAAAEGLHRLATHCHGVLFEMCASWMVYGRLADPYGEFFVGRGKGGSFDPVSGDVVQGDKRTQDDWISWASQAWDDAPWDYREAGGTLQRSREEEYEWNNAFVLRLDALPLTYFPTALAQTVLFVGKAVRTLRRGAHGLDADAYQQGKAEEEDEAAEPLWLTEAEIEDFSEGFARLRSAERFHLLSLEALVHRIHAAVAGRLWRLLMQRARLMDHLKAVK
;
A
#
# COMPACT_ATOMS: atom_id res chain seq x y z
N ASP A 1 -0.27 -21.17 18.39
CA ASP A 1 0.14 -22.03 19.52
C ASP A 1 -1.00 -22.72 20.24
N GLU A 2 -2.22 -22.16 20.27
CA GLU A 2 -3.42 -22.73 20.91
C GLU A 2 -3.65 -24.25 20.73
N TYR A 3 -3.48 -24.80 19.51
CA TYR A 3 -3.63 -26.24 19.29
C TYR A 3 -2.52 -27.07 19.96
N LYS A 4 -1.28 -26.59 19.94
CA LYS A 4 -0.16 -27.27 20.60
C LYS A 4 -0.34 -27.25 22.11
N ASP A 5 -0.76 -26.12 22.66
CA ASP A 5 -1.05 -25.98 24.09
C ASP A 5 -2.16 -26.94 24.51
N PHE A 6 -3.21 -27.07 23.69
CA PHE A 6 -4.25 -28.08 23.88
C PHE A 6 -3.71 -29.52 23.87
N ILE A 7 -2.78 -29.85 22.97
CA ILE A 7 -2.15 -31.20 22.97
C ILE A 7 -1.35 -31.43 24.25
N VAL A 8 -0.67 -30.40 24.79
CA VAL A 8 0.03 -30.50 26.07
C VAL A 8 -0.94 -30.70 27.23
N GLU A 9 -2.08 -29.99 27.26
CA GLU A 9 -3.14 -30.22 28.26
C GLU A 9 -3.62 -31.68 28.23
N VAL A 10 -3.90 -32.18 27.03
CA VAL A 10 -4.35 -33.55 26.80
C VAL A 10 -3.30 -34.58 27.20
N GLU A 11 -2.01 -34.30 26.97
CA GLU A 11 -0.91 -35.17 27.41
C GLU A 11 -0.80 -35.23 28.93
N GLN A 12 -1.01 -34.10 29.62
CA GLN A 12 -1.03 -34.05 31.09
C GLN A 12 -2.18 -34.88 31.66
N GLU A 13 -3.38 -34.77 31.09
CA GLU A 13 -4.54 -35.58 31.49
C GLU A 13 -4.27 -37.09 31.36
N LEU A 14 -3.63 -37.53 30.26
CA LEU A 14 -3.27 -38.93 30.06
C LEU A 14 -2.20 -39.42 31.05
N ARG A 15 -1.31 -38.52 31.50
CA ARG A 15 -0.28 -38.84 32.48
C ARG A 15 -0.89 -39.01 33.88
N GLU A 16 -1.92 -38.26 34.21
CA GLU A 16 -2.66 -38.34 35.48
C GLU A 16 -3.57 -39.58 35.53
N ASP A 17 -4.27 -39.89 34.44
CA ASP A 17 -5.08 -41.09 34.30
C ASP A 17 -4.76 -41.86 32.99
N PRO A 18 -3.93 -42.92 33.07
CA PRO A 18 -3.56 -43.74 31.92
C PRO A 18 -4.72 -44.54 31.29
N TYR A 19 -5.89 -44.63 31.94
CA TYR A 19 -7.03 -45.40 31.45
C TYR A 19 -8.07 -44.52 30.72
N LEU A 20 -7.72 -43.28 30.41
CA LEU A 20 -8.59 -42.34 29.72
C LEU A 20 -9.07 -42.93 28.37
N PRO A 21 -10.39 -43.02 28.13
CA PRO A 21 -10.92 -43.62 26.91
C PRO A 21 -10.73 -42.68 25.71
N VAL A 22 -10.55 -43.26 24.52
CA VAL A 22 -10.43 -42.53 23.24
C VAL A 22 -11.60 -41.56 22.99
N SER A 23 -12.80 -41.90 23.49
CA SER A 23 -13.99 -41.05 23.41
C SER A 23 -13.84 -39.69 24.11
N HIS A 24 -13.03 -39.61 25.18
CA HIS A 24 -12.73 -38.36 25.88
C HIS A 24 -11.92 -37.41 24.98
N PHE A 25 -10.89 -37.92 24.31
CA PHE A 25 -10.11 -37.13 23.35
C PHE A 25 -10.98 -36.64 22.20
N HIS A 26 -11.85 -37.50 21.67
CA HIS A 26 -12.81 -37.14 20.62
C HIS A 26 -13.75 -36.03 21.07
N SER A 27 -14.30 -36.10 22.28
CA SER A 27 -15.21 -35.09 22.79
C SER A 27 -14.50 -33.75 23.02
N ARG A 28 -13.26 -33.77 23.54
CA ARG A 28 -12.43 -32.56 23.76
C ARG A 28 -12.08 -31.88 22.44
N LEU A 29 -11.64 -32.63 21.43
CA LEU A 29 -11.37 -32.12 20.08
C LEU A 29 -12.62 -31.52 19.43
N TYR A 30 -13.77 -32.15 19.61
CA TYR A 30 -15.05 -31.65 19.11
C TYR A 30 -15.50 -30.37 19.82
N GLN A 31 -15.41 -30.33 21.16
CA GLN A 31 -15.74 -29.16 21.98
C GLN A 31 -14.93 -27.92 21.62
N ARG A 32 -13.64 -28.09 21.32
CA ARG A 32 -12.74 -27.00 20.88
C ARG A 32 -12.91 -26.65 19.39
N GLY A 33 -13.75 -27.38 18.64
CA GLY A 33 -14.02 -27.12 17.22
C GLY A 33 -12.89 -27.53 16.26
N TYR A 34 -11.83 -28.20 16.74
CA TYR A 34 -10.68 -28.59 15.91
C TYR A 34 -11.05 -29.59 14.80
N PHE A 35 -12.08 -30.40 15.00
CA PHE A 35 -12.60 -31.32 13.97
C PHE A 35 -13.13 -30.59 12.73
N ILE A 36 -13.55 -29.34 12.88
CA ILE A 36 -14.07 -28.51 11.78
C ILE A 36 -12.95 -27.58 11.28
N LEU A 37 -12.22 -26.95 12.20
CA LEU A 37 -11.20 -25.96 11.85
C LEU A 37 -10.01 -26.56 11.09
N LEU A 38 -9.45 -27.68 11.55
CA LEU A 38 -8.21 -28.21 10.97
C LEU A 38 -8.39 -28.69 9.52
N PRO A 39 -9.47 -29.43 9.15
CA PRO A 39 -9.72 -29.78 7.76
C PRO A 39 -9.92 -28.55 6.86
N GLU A 40 -10.62 -27.52 7.35
CA GLU A 40 -10.81 -26.27 6.61
C GLU A 40 -9.48 -25.54 6.37
N LEU A 41 -8.63 -25.42 7.40
CA LEU A 41 -7.30 -24.83 7.25
C LEU A 41 -6.42 -25.64 6.29
N ALA A 42 -6.47 -26.97 6.34
CA ALA A 42 -5.75 -27.84 5.42
C ALA A 42 -6.25 -27.68 3.97
N SER A 43 -7.56 -27.55 3.77
CA SER A 43 -8.18 -27.27 2.47
C SER A 43 -7.74 -25.91 1.92
N VAL A 44 -7.74 -24.87 2.75
CA VAL A 44 -7.28 -23.53 2.39
C VAL A 44 -5.80 -23.55 2.01
N ALA A 45 -4.94 -24.14 2.83
CA ALA A 45 -3.50 -24.25 2.55
C ALA A 45 -3.22 -25.00 1.25
N SER A 46 -3.92 -26.13 1.02
CA SER A 46 -3.80 -26.91 -0.20
C SER A 46 -4.26 -26.12 -1.43
N PHE A 47 -5.35 -25.35 -1.31
CA PHE A 47 -5.88 -24.52 -2.39
C PHE A 47 -4.93 -23.37 -2.74
N VAL A 48 -4.38 -22.69 -1.73
CA VAL A 48 -3.37 -21.63 -1.91
C VAL A 48 -2.12 -22.19 -2.60
N ALA A 49 -1.63 -23.34 -2.14
CA ALA A 49 -0.45 -23.99 -2.73
C ALA A 49 -0.69 -24.43 -4.18
N ALA A 50 -1.84 -25.04 -4.47
CA ALA A 50 -2.16 -25.54 -5.81
C ALA A 50 -2.33 -24.41 -6.84
N ARG A 51 -2.90 -23.28 -6.43
CA ARG A 51 -3.18 -22.14 -7.33
C ARG A 51 -2.15 -21.02 -7.26
N ARG A 52 -1.16 -21.12 -6.36
CA ARG A 52 -0.15 -20.09 -6.08
C ARG A 52 -0.78 -18.71 -5.83
N LEU A 53 -1.83 -18.69 -5.01
CA LEU A 53 -2.52 -17.44 -4.68
C LEU A 53 -1.60 -16.52 -3.87
N SER A 54 -1.62 -15.24 -4.21
CA SER A 54 -0.79 -14.17 -3.63
C SER A 54 -1.57 -12.86 -3.62
N GLY A 55 -1.11 -11.89 -2.83
CA GLY A 55 -1.70 -10.55 -2.71
C GLY A 55 -3.22 -10.53 -2.53
N ALA A 56 -3.90 -9.71 -3.33
CA ALA A 56 -5.36 -9.56 -3.26
C ALA A 56 -6.15 -10.84 -3.52
N ALA A 57 -5.66 -11.74 -4.38
CA ALA A 57 -6.38 -12.99 -4.67
C ALA A 57 -6.44 -13.92 -3.43
N LEU A 58 -5.40 -13.87 -2.58
CA LEU A 58 -5.42 -14.56 -1.28
C LEU A 58 -6.46 -13.93 -0.35
N LEU A 59 -6.47 -12.60 -0.29
CA LEU A 59 -7.38 -11.81 0.55
C LEU A 59 -8.85 -11.98 0.17
N GLU A 60 -9.19 -12.01 -1.12
CA GLU A 60 -10.55 -12.32 -1.60
C GLU A 60 -10.96 -13.74 -1.22
N MET A 61 -10.11 -14.72 -1.49
CA MET A 61 -10.42 -16.11 -1.20
C MET A 61 -10.65 -16.34 0.30
N LEU A 62 -9.84 -15.73 1.16
CA LEU A 62 -10.03 -15.82 2.61
C LEU A 62 -11.35 -15.17 3.05
N HIS A 63 -11.70 -14.01 2.49
CA HIS A 63 -12.95 -13.31 2.80
C HIS A 63 -14.20 -14.07 2.33
N ASP A 64 -14.16 -14.62 1.13
CA ASP A 64 -15.28 -15.38 0.56
C ASP A 64 -15.49 -16.68 1.35
N ARG A 65 -14.41 -17.40 1.65
CA ARG A 65 -14.49 -18.63 2.44
C ARG A 65 -14.92 -18.37 3.88
N SER A 66 -14.41 -17.31 4.52
CA SER A 66 -14.78 -16.98 5.90
C SER A 66 -16.27 -16.64 6.03
N SER A 67 -16.91 -16.16 4.96
CA SER A 67 -18.35 -15.85 4.90
C SER A 67 -19.23 -17.09 4.77
N VAL A 68 -18.71 -18.18 4.20
CA VAL A 68 -19.45 -19.42 3.92
C VAL A 68 -19.17 -20.51 4.97
N SER A 69 -18.00 -20.49 5.61
CA SER A 69 -17.58 -21.50 6.58
C SER A 69 -18.44 -21.52 7.85
N PRO A 70 -18.57 -22.68 8.52
CA PRO A 70 -19.21 -22.79 9.83
C PRO A 70 -18.54 -21.88 10.87
N PRO A 71 -19.25 -21.37 11.90
CA PRO A 71 -18.70 -20.39 12.84
C PRO A 71 -17.35 -20.77 13.48
N ALA A 72 -17.16 -22.05 13.80
CA ALA A 72 -15.91 -22.57 14.38
C ALA A 72 -14.71 -22.46 13.43
N ALA A 73 -14.92 -22.60 12.11
CA ALA A 73 -13.88 -22.42 11.10
C ALA A 73 -13.78 -20.97 10.63
N ALA A 74 -14.92 -20.28 10.52
CA ALA A 74 -14.99 -18.89 10.08
C ALA A 74 -14.12 -17.99 10.95
N GLU A 75 -14.15 -18.14 12.27
CA GLU A 75 -13.30 -17.33 13.18
C GLU A 75 -11.81 -17.51 12.88
N GLY A 76 -11.34 -18.74 12.67
CA GLY A 76 -9.95 -19.01 12.29
C GLY A 76 -9.56 -18.38 10.95
N LEU A 77 -10.45 -18.43 9.96
CA LEU A 77 -10.23 -17.80 8.65
C LEU A 77 -10.26 -16.27 8.72
N HIS A 78 -11.14 -15.69 9.54
CA HIS A 78 -11.16 -14.24 9.79
C HIS A 78 -9.85 -13.78 10.43
N ARG A 79 -9.33 -14.52 11.42
CA ARG A 79 -8.01 -14.21 12.01
C ARG A 79 -6.92 -14.21 10.95
N LEU A 80 -6.88 -15.22 10.06
CA LEU A 80 -5.92 -15.24 8.95
C LEU A 80 -6.09 -14.03 8.01
N ALA A 81 -7.33 -13.70 7.65
CA ALA A 81 -7.64 -12.54 6.81
C ALA A 81 -7.14 -11.24 7.46
N THR A 82 -7.42 -11.02 8.75
CA THR A 82 -6.97 -9.84 9.51
C THR A 82 -5.45 -9.68 9.47
N HIS A 83 -4.68 -10.76 9.64
CA HIS A 83 -3.21 -10.68 9.54
C HIS A 83 -2.76 -10.33 8.12
N CYS A 84 -3.43 -10.85 7.10
CA CYS A 84 -3.14 -10.50 5.70
C CYS A 84 -3.52 -9.04 5.38
N HIS A 85 -4.64 -8.54 5.92
CA HIS A 85 -5.03 -7.12 5.81
C HIS A 85 -4.01 -6.20 6.47
N GLY A 86 -3.34 -6.65 7.53
CA GLY A 86 -2.26 -5.90 8.16
C GLY A 86 -1.14 -5.54 7.19
N VAL A 87 -0.78 -6.45 6.28
CA VAL A 87 0.21 -6.20 5.23
C VAL A 87 -0.30 -5.16 4.23
N LEU A 88 -1.58 -5.27 3.83
CA LEU A 88 -2.21 -4.28 2.94
C LEU A 88 -2.21 -2.87 3.55
N PHE A 89 -2.52 -2.75 4.84
CA PHE A 89 -2.52 -1.47 5.55
C PHE A 89 -1.11 -0.90 5.67
N GLU A 90 -0.09 -1.74 5.85
CA GLU A 90 1.30 -1.30 5.86
C GLU A 90 1.76 -0.78 4.48
N MET A 91 1.36 -1.45 3.40
CA MET A 91 1.58 -0.96 2.03
C MET A 91 0.86 0.36 1.79
N CYS A 92 -0.40 0.49 2.22
CA CYS A 92 -1.16 1.74 2.16
C CYS A 92 -0.49 2.86 2.96
N ALA A 93 -0.02 2.59 4.18
CA ALA A 93 0.68 3.57 5.01
C ALA A 93 2.00 4.00 4.36
N SER A 94 2.81 3.05 3.89
CA SER A 94 4.06 3.32 3.16
C SER A 94 3.84 4.25 1.96
N TRP A 95 2.78 3.98 1.20
CA TRP A 95 2.40 4.74 0.01
C TRP A 95 1.78 6.11 0.33
N MET A 96 0.79 6.16 1.21
CA MET A 96 -0.02 7.35 1.47
C MET A 96 0.59 8.33 2.47
N VAL A 97 1.42 7.85 3.39
CA VAL A 97 2.05 8.71 4.40
C VAL A 97 3.44 9.11 3.95
N TYR A 98 4.23 8.14 3.46
CA TYR A 98 5.64 8.37 3.13
C TYR A 98 5.91 8.52 1.63
N GLY A 99 4.92 8.23 0.77
CA GLY A 99 5.08 8.27 -0.68
C GLY A 99 5.96 7.13 -1.23
N ARG A 100 6.19 6.06 -0.46
CA ARG A 100 7.08 4.95 -0.86
C ARG A 100 6.26 3.78 -1.38
N LEU A 101 6.69 3.22 -2.51
CA LEU A 101 6.11 2.00 -3.06
C LEU A 101 7.04 0.83 -2.75
N ALA A 102 6.86 0.23 -1.57
CA ALA A 102 7.61 -0.94 -1.12
C ALA A 102 6.84 -2.21 -1.51
N ASP A 103 6.94 -2.60 -2.78
CA ASP A 103 6.27 -3.80 -3.32
C ASP A 103 7.22 -4.64 -4.19
N PRO A 104 8.16 -5.40 -3.57
CA PRO A 104 9.13 -6.21 -4.30
C PRO A 104 8.50 -7.34 -5.12
N TYR A 105 7.31 -7.81 -4.71
CA TYR A 105 6.65 -8.98 -5.29
C TYR A 105 5.50 -8.63 -6.24
N GLY A 106 5.15 -7.34 -6.37
CA GLY A 106 4.07 -6.91 -7.24
C GLY A 106 2.70 -7.36 -6.73
N GLU A 107 2.47 -7.36 -5.42
CA GLU A 107 1.21 -7.78 -4.79
C GLU A 107 0.27 -6.61 -4.49
N PHE A 108 0.77 -5.37 -4.51
CA PHE A 108 -0.02 -4.19 -4.21
C PHE A 108 -0.80 -3.69 -5.43
N PHE A 109 -2.01 -3.18 -5.20
CA PHE A 109 -2.85 -2.64 -6.28
C PHE A 109 -2.32 -1.35 -6.89
N VAL A 110 -1.32 -0.69 -6.31
CA VAL A 110 -0.60 0.42 -6.95
C VAL A 110 0.69 -0.13 -7.55
N GLY A 111 0.81 -0.06 -8.87
CA GLY A 111 2.02 -0.46 -9.59
C GLY A 111 2.73 0.71 -10.25
N ARG A 112 4.02 0.54 -10.56
CA ARG A 112 4.71 1.43 -11.49
C ARG A 112 4.13 1.23 -12.90
N GLY A 113 3.76 2.32 -13.56
CA GLY A 113 3.35 2.26 -14.96
C GLY A 113 4.54 1.89 -15.84
N LYS A 114 4.27 1.24 -16.97
CA LYS A 114 5.29 1.03 -18.01
C LYS A 114 5.71 2.40 -18.50
N GLY A 115 6.86 2.89 -18.02
CA GLY A 115 7.55 3.99 -18.67
C GLY A 115 7.87 3.53 -20.09
N GLY A 116 7.08 3.96 -21.07
CA GLY A 116 7.48 3.83 -22.45
C GLY A 116 8.73 4.66 -22.63
N SER A 117 9.87 4.03 -22.92
CA SER A 117 11.00 4.73 -23.50
C SER A 117 10.52 5.40 -24.80
N PHE A 118 10.35 6.71 -24.79
CA PHE A 118 10.18 7.48 -26.02
C PHE A 118 11.57 7.79 -26.56
N ASP A 119 11.93 7.19 -27.70
CA ASP A 119 13.19 7.42 -28.39
C ASP A 119 12.99 8.60 -29.37
N PRO A 120 13.47 9.82 -29.07
CA PRO A 120 13.06 11.05 -29.76
C PRO A 120 13.62 11.17 -31.19
N VAL A 121 14.46 10.23 -31.63
CA VAL A 121 15.10 10.25 -32.95
C VAL A 121 14.34 9.44 -34.01
N SER A 122 13.53 8.44 -33.63
CA SER A 122 12.94 7.52 -34.63
C SER A 122 11.40 7.51 -34.70
N GLY A 123 10.67 8.11 -33.75
CA GLY A 123 9.21 8.22 -33.84
C GLY A 123 8.44 6.89 -33.82
N ASP A 124 9.10 5.76 -33.54
CA ASP A 124 8.51 4.43 -33.46
C ASP A 124 8.45 3.92 -32.02
N VAL A 125 7.35 3.26 -31.69
CA VAL A 125 7.18 2.52 -30.43
C VAL A 125 7.99 1.23 -30.53
N VAL A 126 9.22 1.23 -29.98
CA VAL A 126 9.98 -0.01 -29.84
C VAL A 126 9.33 -0.86 -28.74
N GLN A 127 8.63 -1.90 -29.17
CA GLN A 127 8.13 -2.92 -28.27
C GLN A 127 9.32 -3.70 -27.72
N GLY A 128 9.78 -3.30 -26.52
CA GLY A 128 10.92 -3.91 -25.84
C GLY A 128 10.79 -5.43 -25.80
N ASP A 129 11.84 -6.10 -26.29
CA ASP A 129 11.96 -7.54 -26.35
C ASP A 129 11.83 -8.16 -24.94
N LYS A 130 11.17 -9.33 -24.85
CA LYS A 130 10.72 -9.98 -23.62
C LYS A 130 11.84 -10.61 -22.78
N ARG A 131 13.09 -10.25 -23.00
CA ARG A 131 14.24 -10.77 -22.25
C ARG A 131 14.91 -9.61 -21.53
N THR A 132 14.94 -9.72 -20.20
CA THR A 132 15.48 -8.78 -19.19
C THR A 132 14.59 -7.60 -18.77
N GLN A 133 13.27 -7.80 -18.66
CA GLN A 133 12.38 -6.85 -17.96
C GLN A 133 12.57 -6.89 -16.43
N ASP A 134 12.94 -8.03 -15.86
CA ASP A 134 13.11 -8.21 -14.42
C ASP A 134 14.42 -7.57 -13.89
N ASP A 135 15.50 -7.59 -14.70
CA ASP A 135 16.79 -6.99 -14.32
C ASP A 135 16.74 -5.45 -14.30
N TRP A 136 16.00 -4.83 -15.23
CA TRP A 136 15.82 -3.37 -15.23
C TRP A 136 14.99 -2.89 -14.05
N ILE A 137 13.94 -3.64 -13.66
CA ILE A 137 13.09 -3.29 -12.52
C ILE A 137 13.89 -3.39 -11.21
N SER A 138 14.77 -4.38 -11.09
CA SER A 138 15.65 -4.52 -9.91
C SER A 138 16.70 -3.41 -9.83
N TRP A 139 17.40 -3.10 -10.94
CA TRP A 139 18.36 -1.98 -11.00
C TRP A 139 17.68 -0.63 -10.73
N ALA A 140 16.52 -0.38 -11.33
CA ALA A 140 15.80 0.89 -11.19
C ALA A 140 15.15 1.03 -9.81
N SER A 141 14.71 -0.06 -9.18
CA SER A 141 14.19 0.01 -7.80
C SER A 141 15.29 0.40 -6.84
N GLN A 142 16.47 -0.20 -6.96
CA GLN A 142 17.63 0.10 -6.11
C GLN A 142 18.22 1.48 -6.42
N ALA A 143 18.31 1.86 -7.69
CA ALA A 143 18.76 3.19 -8.10
C ALA A 143 17.79 4.30 -7.69
N TRP A 144 16.48 4.05 -7.56
CA TRP A 144 15.52 5.07 -7.12
C TRP A 144 15.43 5.21 -5.60
N ASP A 145 15.69 4.13 -4.86
CA ASP A 145 15.73 4.15 -3.40
C ASP A 145 17.09 4.64 -2.85
N ASP A 146 18.20 4.43 -3.59
CA ASP A 146 19.57 4.81 -3.20
C ASP A 146 20.19 6.01 -3.97
N ALA A 147 19.53 6.58 -4.99
CA ALA A 147 20.10 7.72 -5.72
C ALA A 147 20.31 8.94 -4.80
N PRO A 148 21.55 9.46 -4.68
CA PRO A 148 21.78 10.81 -4.18
C PRO A 148 21.05 11.77 -5.13
N TRP A 149 20.11 12.53 -4.58
CA TRP A 149 19.14 13.38 -5.28
C TRP A 149 19.76 14.58 -6.03
N ASP A 150 21.08 14.61 -6.24
CA ASP A 150 21.84 15.73 -6.78
C ASP A 150 22.55 15.38 -8.11
N TYR A 151 21.79 14.94 -9.11
CA TYR A 151 22.26 15.00 -10.50
C TYR A 151 21.67 16.25 -11.17
N ARG A 152 22.33 17.38 -10.94
CA ARG A 152 22.15 18.62 -11.70
C ARG A 152 22.93 18.52 -13.02
N GLU A 153 22.28 18.08 -14.10
CA GLU A 153 22.72 18.45 -15.45
C GLU A 153 21.80 19.54 -16.04
N ALA A 154 22.44 20.67 -16.32
CA ALA A 154 21.83 21.88 -16.84
C ALA A 154 21.54 21.72 -18.34
N GLY A 155 20.27 21.55 -18.70
CA GLY A 155 19.82 21.67 -20.09
C GLY A 155 18.34 21.35 -20.28
N GLY A 156 17.53 22.34 -20.65
CA GLY A 156 16.22 22.11 -21.30
C GLY A 156 14.96 22.41 -20.47
N THR A 157 14.67 23.69 -20.23
CA THR A 157 13.48 24.17 -19.51
C THR A 157 12.13 23.78 -20.15
N LEU A 158 12.09 23.39 -21.43
CA LEU A 158 10.87 22.94 -22.14
C LEU A 158 10.67 21.42 -22.10
N GLN A 159 11.74 20.66 -21.87
CA GLN A 159 11.72 19.19 -21.85
C GLN A 159 11.24 18.68 -20.48
N ARG A 160 11.60 19.42 -19.43
CA ARG A 160 11.20 19.22 -18.03
C ARG A 160 9.68 19.14 -17.83
N SER A 161 8.91 20.05 -18.44
CA SER A 161 7.44 20.11 -18.25
C SER A 161 6.69 18.92 -18.84
N ARG A 162 7.18 18.36 -19.96
CA ARG A 162 6.53 17.23 -20.64
C ARG A 162 6.86 15.89 -19.97
N GLU A 163 8.08 15.77 -19.44
CA GLU A 163 8.52 14.62 -18.64
C GLU A 163 7.81 14.59 -17.28
N GLU A 164 7.65 15.74 -16.61
CA GLU A 164 6.90 15.87 -15.35
C GLU A 164 5.38 15.56 -15.50
N GLU A 165 4.75 15.99 -16.60
CA GLU A 165 3.35 15.62 -16.94
C GLU A 165 3.20 14.12 -17.22
N TYR A 166 4.19 13.52 -17.88
CA TYR A 166 4.23 12.06 -18.11
C TYR A 166 4.44 11.30 -16.80
N GLU A 167 5.27 11.82 -15.88
CA GLU A 167 5.51 11.21 -14.58
C GLU A 167 4.24 11.20 -13.70
N TRP A 168 3.50 12.31 -13.61
CA TRP A 168 2.27 12.34 -12.80
C TRP A 168 1.21 11.36 -13.31
N ASN A 169 0.99 11.35 -14.63
CA ASN A 169 -0.08 10.56 -15.23
C ASN A 169 0.30 9.09 -15.36
N ASN A 170 1.55 8.77 -15.72
CA ASN A 170 1.94 7.43 -16.15
C ASN A 170 2.94 6.73 -15.21
N ALA A 171 3.57 7.40 -14.24
CA ALA A 171 4.53 6.72 -13.38
C ALA A 171 3.89 5.68 -12.45
N PHE A 172 2.62 5.88 -12.06
CA PHE A 172 1.89 4.95 -11.20
C PHE A 172 0.48 4.70 -11.73
N VAL A 173 0.09 3.43 -11.74
CA VAL A 173 -1.18 2.95 -12.28
C VAL A 173 -1.88 2.02 -11.29
N LEU A 174 -3.20 1.96 -11.39
CA LEU A 174 -4.01 1.02 -10.62
C LEU A 174 -4.00 -0.35 -11.30
N ARG A 175 -3.65 -1.37 -10.54
CA ARG A 175 -3.66 -2.78 -10.91
C ARG A 175 -4.93 -3.44 -10.40
N LEU A 176 -5.95 -3.51 -11.25
CA LEU A 176 -7.24 -4.11 -10.91
C LEU A 176 -7.14 -5.62 -10.64
N ASP A 177 -6.11 -6.28 -11.18
CA ASP A 177 -5.76 -7.68 -10.93
C ASP A 177 -5.26 -7.93 -9.50
N ALA A 178 -4.74 -6.90 -8.85
CA ALA A 178 -4.18 -6.95 -7.50
C ALA A 178 -5.05 -6.22 -6.47
N LEU A 179 -6.34 -5.99 -6.78
CA LEU A 179 -7.31 -5.35 -5.88
C LEU A 179 -8.37 -6.37 -5.43
N PRO A 180 -8.70 -6.45 -4.12
CA PRO A 180 -9.76 -7.35 -3.66
C PRO A 180 -11.15 -6.74 -3.94
N LEU A 181 -11.65 -6.90 -5.16
CA LEU A 181 -12.85 -6.28 -5.72
C LEU A 181 -14.14 -6.68 -4.99
N THR A 182 -14.18 -7.82 -4.31
CA THR A 182 -15.39 -8.28 -3.61
C THR A 182 -15.84 -7.32 -2.51
N TYR A 183 -14.90 -6.69 -1.81
CA TYR A 183 -15.21 -5.85 -0.64
C TYR A 183 -14.41 -4.55 -0.59
N PHE A 184 -13.47 -4.33 -1.52
CA PHE A 184 -12.67 -3.10 -1.60
C PHE A 184 -13.11 -2.27 -2.82
N PRO A 185 -13.75 -1.11 -2.62
CA PRO A 185 -14.24 -0.30 -3.72
C PRO A 185 -13.11 0.24 -4.60
N THR A 186 -13.26 0.16 -5.93
CA THR A 186 -12.30 0.73 -6.88
C THR A 186 -12.13 2.24 -6.68
N ALA A 187 -13.18 2.96 -6.28
CA ALA A 187 -13.11 4.39 -5.97
C ALA A 187 -12.17 4.69 -4.79
N LEU A 188 -12.18 3.84 -3.76
CA LEU A 188 -11.24 3.97 -2.65
C LEU A 188 -9.81 3.73 -3.11
N ALA A 189 -9.59 2.71 -3.95
CA ALA A 189 -8.26 2.39 -4.49
C ALA A 189 -7.70 3.52 -5.36
N GLN A 190 -8.56 4.18 -6.15
CA GLN A 190 -8.21 5.39 -6.90
C GLN A 190 -7.80 6.54 -5.98
N THR A 191 -8.50 6.71 -4.85
CA THR A 191 -8.16 7.71 -3.85
C THR A 191 -6.79 7.42 -3.23
N VAL A 192 -6.50 6.15 -2.89
CA VAL A 192 -5.18 5.73 -2.40
C VAL A 192 -4.08 6.03 -3.44
N LEU A 193 -4.31 5.71 -4.72
CA LEU A 193 -3.38 6.01 -5.80
C LEU A 193 -3.10 7.52 -5.90
N PHE A 194 -4.16 8.34 -5.92
CA PHE A 194 -4.06 9.79 -5.98
C PHE A 194 -3.25 10.34 -4.80
N VAL A 195 -3.58 9.90 -3.58
CA VAL A 195 -2.91 10.40 -2.36
C VAL A 195 -1.42 10.16 -2.43
N GLY A 196 -0.96 8.95 -2.73
CA GLY A 196 0.48 8.70 -2.76
C GLY A 196 1.19 9.42 -3.92
N LYS A 197 0.53 9.60 -5.09
CA LYS A 197 1.06 10.49 -6.15
C LYS A 197 1.26 11.91 -5.63
N ALA A 198 0.22 12.46 -5.00
CA ALA A 198 0.21 13.82 -4.49
C ALA A 198 1.25 14.02 -3.38
N VAL A 199 1.39 13.06 -2.46
CA VAL A 199 2.42 13.04 -1.42
C VAL A 199 3.82 13.06 -2.06
N ARG A 200 4.09 12.23 -3.07
CA ARG A 200 5.39 12.28 -3.76
C ARG A 200 5.66 13.63 -4.43
N THR A 201 4.66 14.26 -5.03
CA THR A 201 4.83 15.60 -5.63
C THR A 201 5.04 16.69 -4.59
N LEU A 202 4.30 16.67 -3.48
CA LEU A 202 4.46 17.64 -2.41
C LEU A 202 5.84 17.53 -1.78
N ARG A 203 6.35 16.32 -1.59
CA ARG A 203 7.69 16.08 -1.06
C ARG A 203 8.78 16.62 -1.98
N ARG A 204 8.68 16.36 -3.29
CA ARG A 204 9.59 16.93 -4.31
C ARG A 204 9.53 18.45 -4.31
N GLY A 205 8.33 19.01 -4.27
CA GLY A 205 8.11 20.44 -4.20
C GLY A 205 8.73 21.07 -2.95
N ALA A 206 8.60 20.42 -1.78
CA ALA A 206 9.18 20.90 -0.52
C ALA A 206 10.72 20.95 -0.56
N HIS A 207 11.38 19.87 -0.98
CA HIS A 207 12.85 19.80 -1.00
C HIS A 207 13.51 20.69 -2.06
N GLY A 208 12.86 20.92 -3.22
CA GLY A 208 13.39 21.83 -4.24
C GLY A 208 13.52 23.28 -3.75
N LEU A 209 12.72 23.68 -2.76
CA LEU A 209 12.69 25.04 -2.23
C LEU A 209 13.78 25.31 -1.20
N ASP A 210 14.13 24.32 -0.37
CA ASP A 210 15.21 24.47 0.62
C ASP A 210 16.57 24.68 -0.08
N ALA A 211 16.76 24.10 -1.26
CA ALA A 211 17.97 24.26 -2.07
C ALA A 211 18.04 25.62 -2.79
N ASP A 212 16.92 26.11 -3.34
CA ASP A 212 16.86 27.40 -4.05
C ASP A 212 16.84 28.59 -3.09
N ALA A 213 16.22 28.46 -1.91
CA ALA A 213 16.24 29.49 -0.85
C ALA A 213 17.63 29.68 -0.23
N TYR A 214 18.50 28.66 -0.27
CA TYR A 214 19.89 28.76 0.16
C TYR A 214 20.79 29.46 -0.88
N GLN A 215 20.42 29.41 -2.16
CA GLN A 215 21.18 30.05 -3.25
C GLN A 215 20.81 31.52 -3.46
N GLN A 216 19.58 31.92 -3.13
CA GLN A 216 19.18 33.33 -3.05
C GLN A 216 19.17 33.73 -1.59
N GLY A 217 20.26 34.31 -1.08
CA GLY A 217 20.41 34.78 0.31
C GLY A 217 19.36 35.81 0.73
N LYS A 218 18.13 35.36 0.93
CA LYS A 218 16.98 36.10 1.41
C LYS A 218 16.50 35.41 2.68
N ALA A 219 17.37 35.45 3.67
CA ALA A 219 16.94 35.31 5.06
C ALA A 219 16.04 36.51 5.39
N GLU A 220 14.97 36.23 6.13
CA GLU A 220 14.18 37.20 6.89
C GLU A 220 13.27 38.12 6.06
N GLU A 221 12.09 37.59 5.71
CA GLU A 221 10.85 38.36 5.86
C GLU A 221 9.74 37.39 6.27
N GLU A 222 9.24 37.63 7.49
CA GLU A 222 8.24 36.86 8.22
C GLU A 222 6.90 36.85 7.48
N ASP A 223 6.47 35.67 7.02
CA ASP A 223 5.05 35.33 6.92
C ASP A 223 4.77 34.25 7.98
N GLU A 224 4.48 34.68 9.21
CA GLU A 224 4.14 33.84 10.38
C GLU A 224 2.86 32.98 10.20
N ALA A 225 2.26 32.96 9.01
CA ALA A 225 1.03 32.21 8.70
C ALA A 225 1.16 31.27 7.49
N ALA A 226 2.36 31.05 6.96
CA ALA A 226 2.56 30.15 5.84
C ALA A 226 2.49 28.68 6.30
N GLU A 227 1.29 28.11 6.30
CA GLU A 227 1.08 26.68 6.55
C GLU A 227 2.05 25.83 5.72
N PRO A 228 2.72 24.83 6.32
CA PRO A 228 3.72 24.01 5.64
C PRO A 228 3.13 23.35 4.38
N LEU A 229 3.91 23.35 3.29
CA LEU A 229 3.52 22.75 2.01
C LEU A 229 3.55 21.23 2.05
N TRP A 230 4.29 20.68 3.00
CA TRP A 230 4.36 19.25 3.30
C TRP A 230 3.48 18.89 4.49
N LEU A 231 3.21 17.59 4.67
CA LEU A 231 2.59 17.05 5.88
C LEU A 231 3.48 17.36 7.09
N THR A 232 2.90 17.84 8.18
CA THR A 232 3.65 18.02 9.43
C THR A 232 4.02 16.68 10.04
N GLU A 233 5.05 16.66 10.89
CA GLU A 233 5.42 15.44 11.62
C GLU A 233 4.25 14.91 12.46
N ALA A 234 3.45 15.81 13.06
CA ALA A 234 2.26 15.44 13.83
C ALA A 234 1.17 14.78 12.97
N GLU A 235 0.96 15.22 11.72
CA GLU A 235 0.01 14.57 10.82
C GLU A 235 0.53 13.23 10.32
N ILE A 236 1.83 13.13 10.04
CA ILE A 236 2.47 11.86 9.69
C ILE A 236 2.28 10.85 10.82
N GLU A 237 2.48 11.28 12.07
CA GLU A 237 2.24 10.48 13.25
C GLU A 237 0.76 10.08 13.38
N ASP A 238 -0.19 11.03 13.31
CA ASP A 238 -1.65 10.73 13.39
C ASP A 238 -2.09 9.74 12.31
N PHE A 239 -1.64 9.93 11.08
CA PHE A 239 -2.00 9.03 9.98
C PHE A 239 -1.37 7.65 10.15
N SER A 240 -0.12 7.58 10.59
CA SER A 240 0.56 6.31 10.89
C SER A 240 -0.12 5.55 12.03
N GLU A 241 -0.53 6.25 13.10
CA GLU A 241 -1.28 5.68 14.20
C GLU A 241 -2.66 5.21 13.74
N GLY A 242 -3.31 5.96 12.85
CA GLY A 242 -4.56 5.56 12.20
C GLY A 242 -4.45 4.21 11.50
N PHE A 243 -3.40 3.99 10.70
CA PHE A 243 -3.14 2.70 10.07
C PHE A 243 -2.74 1.60 11.08
N ALA A 244 -2.00 1.95 12.13
CA ALA A 244 -1.65 1.01 13.19
C ALA A 244 -2.89 0.48 13.93
N ARG A 245 -3.87 1.36 14.20
CA ARG A 245 -5.18 1.01 14.79
C ARG A 245 -6.00 0.11 13.87
N LEU A 246 -6.00 0.37 12.56
CA LEU A 246 -6.66 -0.51 11.58
C LEU A 246 -6.00 -1.90 11.54
N ARG A 247 -4.68 -1.97 11.66
CA ARG A 247 -3.93 -3.24 11.70
C ARG A 247 -4.20 -4.03 12.98
N SER A 248 -4.37 -3.37 14.12
CA SER A 248 -4.68 -4.03 15.39
C SER A 248 -6.16 -4.38 15.55
N ALA A 249 -7.03 -3.97 14.63
CA ALA A 249 -8.45 -4.28 14.71
C ALA A 249 -8.68 -5.77 14.48
N GLU A 250 -9.60 -6.38 15.25
CA GLU A 250 -9.91 -7.81 15.12
C GLU A 250 -10.54 -8.14 13.76
N ARG A 251 -11.20 -7.16 13.12
CA ARG A 251 -11.93 -7.32 11.87
C ARG A 251 -11.64 -6.19 10.88
N PHE A 252 -11.75 -6.51 9.60
CA PHE A 252 -11.70 -5.53 8.53
C PHE A 252 -12.92 -4.60 8.58
N HIS A 253 -12.68 -3.30 8.80
CA HIS A 253 -13.70 -2.27 8.80
C HIS A 253 -13.48 -1.30 7.64
N LEU A 254 -14.22 -1.50 6.55
CA LEU A 254 -14.13 -0.66 5.36
C LEU A 254 -14.37 0.83 5.68
N LEU A 255 -15.40 1.14 6.48
CA LEU A 255 -15.75 2.52 6.82
C LEU A 255 -14.61 3.25 7.56
N SER A 256 -13.91 2.56 8.47
CA SER A 256 -12.79 3.13 9.21
C SER A 256 -11.60 3.42 8.30
N LEU A 257 -11.34 2.51 7.34
CA LEU A 257 -10.33 2.72 6.30
C LEU A 257 -10.72 3.90 5.39
N GLU A 258 -11.96 3.93 4.89
CA GLU A 258 -12.46 5.01 4.04
C GLU A 258 -12.35 6.37 4.72
N ALA A 259 -12.74 6.47 5.99
CA ALA A 259 -12.63 7.69 6.76
C ALA A 259 -11.18 8.15 6.90
N LEU A 260 -10.24 7.23 7.19
CA LEU A 260 -8.82 7.55 7.27
C LEU A 260 -8.28 8.01 5.91
N VAL A 261 -8.57 7.28 4.84
CA VAL A 261 -8.12 7.61 3.49
C VAL A 261 -8.67 8.97 3.05
N HIS A 262 -9.94 9.26 3.36
CA HIS A 262 -10.56 10.54 3.04
C HIS A 262 -9.92 11.71 3.80
N ARG A 263 -9.58 11.53 5.09
CA ARG A 263 -8.85 12.54 5.88
C ARG A 263 -7.48 12.84 5.27
N ILE A 264 -6.70 11.81 4.92
CA ILE A 264 -5.39 11.99 4.29
C ILE A 264 -5.55 12.68 2.93
N HIS A 265 -6.55 12.26 2.13
CA HIS A 265 -6.86 12.89 0.85
C HIS A 265 -7.18 14.37 1.00
N ALA A 266 -8.04 14.76 1.95
CA ALA A 266 -8.37 16.17 2.18
C ALA A 266 -7.13 17.01 2.54
N ALA A 267 -6.28 16.48 3.44
CA ALA A 267 -5.05 17.13 3.87
C ALA A 267 -4.04 17.31 2.71
N VAL A 268 -3.90 16.30 1.87
CA VAL A 268 -2.97 16.31 0.73
C VAL A 268 -3.50 17.14 -0.44
N ALA A 269 -4.80 17.04 -0.76
CA ALA A 269 -5.42 17.81 -1.82
C ALA A 269 -5.40 19.32 -1.54
N GLY A 270 -5.66 19.74 -0.30
CA GLY A 270 -5.56 21.15 0.11
C GLY A 270 -4.16 21.72 -0.11
N ARG A 271 -3.12 20.95 0.23
CA ARG A 271 -1.71 21.34 0.01
C ARG A 271 -1.33 21.36 -1.46
N LEU A 272 -1.77 20.36 -2.23
CA LEU A 272 -1.53 20.30 -3.67
C LEU A 272 -2.15 21.51 -4.38
N TRP A 273 -3.37 21.89 -4.00
CA TRP A 273 -4.02 23.08 -4.51
C TRP A 273 -3.24 24.35 -4.17
N ARG A 274 -2.76 24.51 -2.94
CA ARG A 274 -1.91 25.64 -2.53
C ARG A 274 -0.63 25.71 -3.35
N LEU A 275 0.06 24.59 -3.52
CA LEU A 275 1.27 24.49 -4.35
C LEU A 275 0.99 24.96 -5.79
N LEU A 276 -0.10 24.48 -6.39
CA LEU A 276 -0.46 24.82 -7.77
C LEU A 276 -0.90 26.29 -7.93
N MET A 277 -1.71 26.80 -7.01
CA MET A 277 -2.27 28.16 -7.12
C MET A 277 -1.28 29.24 -6.72
N GLN A 278 -0.60 29.08 -5.59
CA GLN A 278 0.25 30.13 -5.03
C GLN A 278 1.63 30.15 -5.67
N ARG A 279 2.17 28.97 -6.06
CA ARG A 279 3.58 28.84 -6.47
C ARG A 279 3.79 28.50 -7.93
N ALA A 280 3.02 27.58 -8.49
CA ALA A 280 3.07 27.34 -9.93
C ALA A 280 2.38 28.44 -10.76
N ARG A 281 1.79 29.46 -10.09
CA ARG A 281 1.05 30.58 -10.70
C ARG A 281 0.19 30.11 -11.86
N LEU A 282 -0.54 29.01 -11.66
CA LEU A 282 -1.27 28.33 -12.73
C LEU A 282 -2.20 29.29 -13.49
N MET A 283 -2.75 30.29 -12.80
CA MET A 283 -3.58 31.32 -13.42
C MET A 283 -2.81 32.20 -14.41
N ASP A 284 -1.54 32.48 -14.19
CA ASP A 284 -0.71 33.25 -15.13
C ASP A 284 -0.31 32.40 -16.33
N HIS A 285 0.00 31.11 -16.12
CA HIS A 285 0.23 30.16 -17.20
C HIS A 285 -1.03 29.91 -18.04
N LEU A 286 -2.19 29.74 -17.41
CA LEU A 286 -3.49 29.57 -18.10
C LEU A 286 -3.89 30.81 -18.88
N LYS A 287 -3.57 32.02 -18.38
CA LYS A 287 -3.74 33.27 -19.13
C LYS A 287 -2.79 33.37 -20.32
N ALA A 288 -1.57 32.86 -20.20
CA ALA A 288 -0.58 32.87 -21.28
C ALA A 288 -0.86 31.85 -22.40
N VAL A 289 -1.68 30.82 -22.12
CA VAL A 289 -2.09 29.80 -23.10
C VAL A 289 -3.34 30.21 -23.90
N LYS A 290 -4.06 31.25 -23.46
CA LYS A 290 -5.28 31.74 -24.10
C LYS A 290 -5.00 32.88 -25.08
#